data_AF-A0A1Q3R4J0-F1
#
_entry.id   AF-A0A1Q3R4J0-F1
#
_cell.length_a   1.000
_cell.length_b   1.000
_cell.length_c   1.000
_cell.angle_alpha   90.00
_cell.angle_beta   90.00
_cell.angle_gamma   90.00
#
_symmetry.space_group_name_H-M   'P 1'
#
loop_
_entity.id
_entity.type
_entity.pdbx_description
1 polymer ?
#
loop_
_entity_poly.entity_id
_entity_poly.type
_entity_poly.pdbx_seq_one_letter_code
_entity_poly.pdbx_strand_id
1 'polypeptide(L)'
;MTGRVEVSYSPEALQVAALNREATVAKRAGDWARACELLAQAKAIEGDAYAQTRLAKFLQQAGRLDEALAEIQWLIDRSHARARANASPRDGAVMTQYMRLVELVGIYDDAILICKRAKRADLQADYEARRAAYESLRAKLGALSGEDWVY
;
A
#
# COMPACT_ATOMS: atom_id res chain seq x y z
N MET A 1 38.68 10.04 -0.96
CA MET A 1 37.86 10.15 -2.18
C MET A 1 36.49 9.57 -1.87
N THR A 2 35.53 10.41 -1.50
CA THR A 2 34.14 10.00 -1.24
C THR A 2 33.45 9.83 -2.60
N GLY A 3 33.36 8.59 -3.08
CA GLY A 3 32.58 8.25 -4.27
C GLY A 3 31.11 8.54 -3.98
N ARG A 4 30.59 9.63 -4.55
CA ARG A 4 29.17 9.95 -4.52
C ARG A 4 28.49 8.87 -5.37
N VAL A 5 27.77 7.95 -4.73
CA VAL A 5 26.95 6.97 -5.44
C VAL A 5 25.88 7.77 -6.19
N GLU A 6 26.05 7.96 -7.49
CA GLU A 6 24.97 8.44 -8.34
C GLU A 6 23.91 7.33 -8.40
N VAL A 7 22.86 7.51 -7.61
CA VAL A 7 21.66 6.67 -7.72
C VAL A 7 20.98 7.05 -9.04
N SER A 8 21.31 6.34 -10.10
CA SER A 8 20.62 6.44 -11.39
C SER A 8 19.30 5.68 -11.29
N TYR A 9 18.19 6.41 -11.28
CA TYR A 9 16.85 5.82 -11.31
C TYR A 9 16.51 5.38 -12.73
N SER A 10 15.77 4.28 -12.87
CA SER A 10 15.27 3.87 -14.18
C SER A 10 14.33 4.94 -14.76
N PRO A 11 14.21 5.04 -16.09
CA PRO A 11 13.23 5.94 -16.72
C PRO A 11 11.81 5.75 -16.19
N GLU A 12 11.41 4.50 -15.93
CA GLU A 12 10.10 4.14 -15.36
C GLU A 12 9.94 4.68 -13.94
N ALA A 13 10.98 4.55 -13.10
CA ALA A 13 10.94 5.10 -11.74
C ALA A 13 10.82 6.63 -11.74
N LEU A 14 11.52 7.31 -12.66
CA LEU A 14 11.40 8.76 -12.84
C LEU A 14 10.00 9.16 -13.32
N GLN A 15 9.41 8.37 -14.24
CA GLN A 15 8.06 8.59 -14.74
C GLN A 15 7.01 8.41 -13.63
N VAL A 16 7.09 7.33 -12.85
CA VAL A 16 6.23 7.08 -11.68
C VAL A 16 6.35 8.24 -10.67
N ALA A 17 7.57 8.73 -10.41
CA ALA A 17 7.78 9.87 -9.53
C ALA A 17 7.17 11.18 -10.09
N ALA A 18 7.20 11.39 -11.41
CA ALA A 18 6.54 12.52 -12.05
C ALA A 18 5.01 12.44 -11.92
N LEU A 19 4.41 11.30 -12.29
CA LEU A 19 2.97 11.02 -12.16
C LEU A 19 2.49 11.24 -10.72
N ASN A 20 3.26 10.78 -9.73
CA ASN A 20 2.93 10.96 -8.31
C ASN A 20 2.96 12.43 -7.85
N ARG A 21 3.88 13.23 -8.39
CA ARG A 21 3.94 14.68 -8.13
C ARG A 21 2.76 15.39 -8.78
N GLU A 22 2.48 15.10 -10.04
CA GLU A 22 1.34 15.65 -10.77
C GLU A 22 0.00 15.28 -10.10
N ALA A 23 -0.16 14.04 -9.63
CA ALA A 23 -1.35 13.63 -8.90
C ALA A 23 -1.55 14.45 -7.62
N THR A 24 -0.46 14.83 -6.95
CA THR A 24 -0.52 15.71 -5.77
C THR A 24 -0.94 17.12 -6.13
N VAL A 25 -0.48 17.64 -7.27
CA VAL A 25 -0.89 18.96 -7.79
C VAL A 25 -2.38 18.95 -8.15
N ALA A 26 -2.84 17.97 -8.92
CA ALA A 26 -4.25 17.81 -9.28
C ALA A 26 -5.15 17.71 -8.03
N LYS A 27 -4.75 16.89 -7.06
CA LYS A 27 -5.43 16.76 -5.75
C LYS A 27 -5.52 18.09 -5.01
N ARG A 28 -4.46 18.91 -5.02
CA ARG A 28 -4.46 20.25 -4.38
C ARG A 28 -5.37 21.24 -5.10
N ALA A 29 -5.54 21.09 -6.41
CA ALA A 29 -6.49 21.88 -7.20
C ALA A 29 -7.95 21.41 -7.06
N GLY A 30 -8.20 20.31 -6.35
CA GLY A 30 -9.53 19.69 -6.25
C GLY A 30 -9.93 18.84 -7.45
N ASP A 31 -9.03 18.65 -8.42
CA ASP A 31 -9.25 17.78 -9.57
C ASP A 31 -8.98 16.31 -9.20
N TRP A 32 -9.95 15.71 -8.53
CA TRP A 32 -9.86 14.34 -8.06
C TRP A 32 -9.86 13.32 -9.19
N ALA A 33 -10.57 13.61 -10.30
CA ALA A 33 -10.61 12.73 -11.46
C ALA A 33 -9.21 12.58 -12.06
N ARG A 34 -8.55 13.71 -12.34
CA ARG A 34 -7.18 13.70 -12.86
C ARG A 34 -6.18 13.08 -11.89
N ALA A 35 -6.32 13.35 -10.59
CA ALA A 35 -5.45 12.76 -9.58
C ALA A 35 -5.55 11.23 -9.54
N CYS A 36 -6.75 10.66 -9.74
CA CYS A 36 -6.95 9.21 -9.82
C CYS A 36 -6.35 8.62 -11.10
N GLU A 37 -6.56 9.26 -12.26
CA GLU A 37 -5.98 8.80 -13.53
C GLU A 37 -4.45 8.72 -13.48
N LEU A 38 -3.80 9.74 -12.92
CA LEU A 38 -2.35 9.79 -12.80
C LEU A 38 -1.80 8.68 -11.89
N LEU A 39 -2.51 8.39 -10.79
CA LEU A 39 -2.14 7.28 -9.90
C LEU A 39 -2.42 5.91 -10.53
N ALA A 40 -3.47 5.77 -11.34
CA ALA A 40 -3.74 4.55 -12.08
C ALA A 40 -2.65 4.28 -13.14
N GLN A 41 -2.15 5.33 -13.81
CA GLN A 41 -1.01 5.22 -14.72
C GLN A 41 0.27 4.80 -13.98
N ALA A 42 0.53 5.40 -12.81
CA ALA A 42 1.69 5.03 -11.99
C ALA A 42 1.61 3.55 -11.56
N LYS A 43 0.45 3.11 -11.08
CA LYS A 43 0.16 1.70 -10.77
C LYS A 43 0.38 0.78 -11.97
N ALA A 44 -0.04 1.18 -13.17
CA ALA A 44 0.15 0.37 -14.38
C ALA A 44 1.63 0.18 -14.74
N ILE A 45 2.47 1.19 -14.49
CA ILE A 45 3.93 1.10 -14.70
C ILE A 45 4.57 0.21 -13.64
N GLU A 46 4.19 0.37 -12.36
CA GLU A 46 4.74 -0.42 -11.25
C GLU A 46 4.26 -1.88 -11.24
N GLY A 47 3.09 -2.16 -11.84
CA GLY A 47 2.52 -3.51 -11.91
C GLY A 47 2.35 -4.13 -10.53
N ASP A 48 2.80 -5.37 -10.35
CA ASP A 48 2.67 -6.10 -9.08
C ASP A 48 3.53 -5.50 -7.94
N ALA A 49 4.53 -4.68 -8.27
CA ALA A 49 5.34 -3.97 -7.27
C ALA A 49 4.56 -2.81 -6.60
N TYR A 50 3.43 -2.37 -7.19
CA TYR A 50 2.60 -1.31 -6.62
C TYR A 50 2.03 -1.70 -5.26
N ALA A 51 2.40 -0.96 -4.22
CA ALA A 51 1.99 -1.22 -2.82
C ALA A 51 1.25 -0.05 -2.16
N GLN A 52 0.98 1.03 -2.90
CA GLN A 52 0.48 2.26 -2.30
C GLN A 52 -1.07 2.28 -2.26
N THR A 53 -1.63 2.74 -1.14
CA THR A 53 -3.08 2.93 -0.95
C THR A 53 -3.58 4.31 -1.42
N ARG A 54 -2.71 5.14 -2.01
CA ARG A 54 -3.03 6.51 -2.42
C ARG A 54 -4.18 6.56 -3.42
N LEU A 55 -4.20 5.65 -4.40
CA LEU A 55 -5.26 5.60 -5.41
C LEU A 55 -6.63 5.36 -4.76
N ALA A 56 -6.74 4.36 -3.88
CA ALA A 56 -7.97 4.07 -3.14
C ALA A 56 -8.46 5.29 -2.33
N LYS A 57 -7.56 5.96 -1.62
CA LYS A 57 -7.91 7.18 -0.86
C LYS A 57 -8.41 8.32 -1.75
N PHE A 58 -7.85 8.47 -2.95
CA PHE A 58 -8.26 9.52 -3.88
C PHE A 58 -9.59 9.19 -4.55
N LEU A 59 -9.81 7.92 -4.91
CA LEU A 59 -11.11 7.43 -5.41
C LEU A 59 -12.22 7.70 -4.39
N GLN A 60 -11.98 7.42 -3.10
CA GLN A 60 -12.93 7.74 -2.05
C GLN A 60 -13.26 9.24 -1.99
N GLN A 61 -12.26 10.11 -2.07
CA GLN A 61 -12.48 11.57 -2.06
C GLN A 61 -13.20 12.07 -3.31
N ALA A 62 -13.06 11.36 -4.43
CA ALA A 62 -13.83 11.59 -5.65
C ALA A 62 -15.28 11.08 -5.58
N GLY A 63 -15.71 10.49 -4.45
CA GLY A 63 -17.02 9.86 -4.30
C GLY A 63 -17.15 8.46 -4.92
N ARG A 64 -16.04 7.88 -5.39
CA ARG A 64 -15.98 6.59 -6.09
C ARG A 64 -15.63 5.46 -5.10
N LEU A 65 -16.53 5.21 -4.16
CA LEU A 65 -16.26 4.28 -3.05
C LEU A 65 -16.03 2.84 -3.54
N ASP A 66 -16.86 2.33 -4.44
CA ASP A 66 -16.76 0.93 -4.88
C ASP A 66 -15.41 0.65 -5.53
N GLU A 67 -14.91 1.60 -6.33
CA GLU A 67 -13.59 1.52 -6.93
C GLU A 67 -12.47 1.65 -5.89
N ALA A 68 -12.63 2.50 -4.88
CA ALA A 68 -11.68 2.57 -3.77
C ALA A 68 -11.55 1.23 -3.04
N LEU A 69 -12.67 0.54 -2.80
CA LEU A 69 -12.70 -0.77 -2.14
C LEU A 69 -12.15 -1.88 -3.05
N ALA A 70 -12.42 -1.81 -4.36
CA ALA A 70 -11.80 -2.71 -5.33
C ALA A 70 -10.27 -2.57 -5.35
N GLU A 71 -9.76 -1.34 -5.24
CA GLU A 71 -8.32 -1.07 -5.14
C GLU A 71 -7.70 -1.59 -3.84
N ILE A 72 -8.41 -1.47 -2.71
CA ILE A 72 -8.00 -2.10 -1.44
C ILE A 72 -7.92 -3.62 -1.59
N GLN A 73 -8.95 -4.25 -2.18
CA GLN A 73 -8.97 -5.70 -2.38
C GLN A 73 -7.82 -6.15 -3.30
N TRP A 74 -7.57 -5.40 -4.38
CA TRP A 74 -6.45 -5.67 -5.29
C TRP A 74 -5.10 -5.69 -4.58
N LEU A 75 -4.87 -4.77 -3.63
CA LEU A 75 -3.65 -4.72 -2.82
C LEU A 75 -3.55 -5.92 -1.87
N ILE A 76 -4.66 -6.28 -1.20
CA ILE A 76 -4.74 -7.45 -0.30
C ILE A 76 -4.38 -8.74 -1.05
N ASP A 77 -4.97 -8.96 -2.22
CA ASP A 77 -4.78 -10.17 -3.02
C ASP A 77 -3.32 -10.35 -3.47
N ARG A 78 -2.61 -9.22 -3.71
CA ARG A 78 -1.22 -9.22 -4.17
C ARG A 78 -0.18 -9.16 -3.06
N SER A 79 -0.58 -8.85 -1.83
CA SER A 79 0.33 -8.74 -0.68
C SER A 79 1.28 -9.94 -0.54
N HIS A 80 0.78 -11.15 -0.79
CA HIS A 80 1.59 -12.36 -0.67
C HIS A 80 2.66 -12.49 -1.75
N ALA A 81 2.28 -12.28 -3.02
CA ALA A 81 3.21 -12.33 -4.13
C ALA A 81 4.29 -11.24 -3.99
N ARG A 82 3.88 -10.03 -3.59
CA ARG A 82 4.76 -8.89 -3.38
C ARG A 82 5.71 -9.09 -2.21
N ALA A 83 5.24 -9.59 -1.07
CA ALA A 83 6.11 -9.93 0.07
C ALA A 83 7.18 -10.95 -0.33
N ARG A 84 6.82 -11.96 -1.14
CA ARG A 84 7.79 -12.93 -1.66
C ARG A 84 8.78 -12.32 -2.65
N ALA A 85 8.33 -11.42 -3.52
CA ALA A 85 9.20 -10.74 -4.47
C ALA A 85 10.21 -9.80 -3.78
N ASN A 86 9.83 -9.20 -2.66
CA ASN A 86 10.66 -8.28 -1.89
C ASN A 86 11.55 -8.98 -0.84
N ALA A 87 11.39 -10.29 -0.64
CA ALA A 87 12.17 -11.04 0.33
C ALA A 87 13.65 -11.12 -0.10
N SER A 88 14.55 -10.76 0.81
CA SER A 88 15.98 -11.00 0.65
C SER A 88 16.27 -12.51 0.71
N PRO A 89 17.34 -13.01 0.07
CA PRO A 89 17.79 -14.40 0.25
C PRO A 89 18.09 -14.77 1.71
N ARG A 90 18.30 -13.78 2.58
CA ARG A 90 18.49 -13.97 4.04
C ARG A 90 17.17 -14.02 4.81
N ASP A 91 16.07 -13.58 4.21
CA ASP A 91 14.77 -13.60 4.85
C ASP A 91 14.26 -15.05 4.84
N GLY A 92 14.11 -15.63 6.03
CA GLY A 92 13.39 -16.87 6.18
C GLY A 92 11.89 -16.68 5.90
N ALA A 93 11.16 -17.79 5.69
CA ALA A 93 9.72 -17.76 5.43
C ALA A 93 8.91 -17.02 6.53
N VAL A 94 9.37 -17.06 7.78
CA VAL A 94 8.76 -16.34 8.91
C VAL A 94 8.86 -14.83 8.70
N MET A 95 10.03 -14.31 8.31
CA MET A 95 10.23 -12.89 8.02
C MET A 95 9.39 -12.44 6.83
N THR A 96 9.37 -13.22 5.74
CA THR A 96 8.51 -12.90 4.58
C THR A 96 7.03 -12.79 4.97
N GLN A 97 6.52 -13.69 5.81
CA GLN A 97 5.14 -13.60 6.30
C GLN A 97 4.95 -12.43 7.27
N TYR A 98 5.93 -12.14 8.13
CA TYR A 98 5.87 -10.98 9.01
C TYR A 98 5.74 -9.66 8.22
N MET A 99 6.58 -9.47 7.19
CA MET A 99 6.52 -8.28 6.32
C MET A 99 5.20 -8.15 5.58
N ARG A 100 4.63 -9.27 5.12
CA ARG A 100 3.28 -9.28 4.55
C ARG A 100 2.22 -8.81 5.56
N LEU A 101 2.32 -9.26 6.82
CA LEU A 101 1.36 -8.87 7.85
C LEU A 101 1.49 -7.38 8.21
N VAL A 102 2.70 -6.83 8.22
CA VAL A 102 2.93 -5.37 8.34
C VAL A 102 2.20 -4.61 7.22
N GLU A 103 2.37 -5.05 5.97
CA GLU A 103 1.69 -4.43 4.82
C GLU A 103 0.16 -4.53 4.95
N LEU A 104 -0.37 -5.72 5.26
CA LEU A 104 -1.81 -5.94 5.41
C LEU A 104 -2.41 -5.03 6.48
N VAL A 105 -1.78 -4.92 7.66
CA VAL A 105 -2.27 -4.03 8.73
C VAL A 105 -2.39 -2.59 8.23
N GLY A 106 -1.38 -2.09 7.49
CA GLY A 106 -1.43 -0.76 6.88
C GLY A 106 -2.54 -0.61 5.83
N ILE A 107 -2.75 -1.60 4.96
CA ILE A 107 -3.84 -1.60 3.98
C ILE A 107 -5.21 -1.56 4.67
N TYR A 108 -5.39 -2.35 5.73
CA TYR A 108 -6.64 -2.37 6.50
C TYR A 108 -6.86 -1.06 7.27
N ASP A 109 -5.82 -0.43 7.82
CA ASP A 109 -5.91 0.90 8.43
C ASP A 109 -6.48 1.93 7.44
N ASP A 110 -6.00 1.91 6.20
CA ASP A 110 -6.52 2.80 5.14
C ASP A 110 -7.95 2.42 4.70
N ALA A 111 -8.30 1.14 4.66
CA ALA A 111 -9.65 0.67 4.35
C ALA A 111 -10.68 1.14 5.40
N ILE A 112 -10.32 1.08 6.68
CA ILE A 112 -11.11 1.59 7.81
C ILE A 112 -11.33 3.09 7.65
N LEU A 113 -10.27 3.85 7.34
CA LEU A 113 -10.35 5.29 7.10
C LEU A 113 -11.28 5.63 5.93
N ILE A 114 -11.19 4.88 4.82
CA ILE A 114 -12.04 5.03 3.64
C ILE A 114 -13.51 4.81 4.01
N CYS A 115 -13.82 3.72 4.72
CA CYS A 115 -15.20 3.39 5.13
C CYS A 115 -15.76 4.42 6.11
N LYS A 116 -14.94 4.86 7.07
CA LYS A 116 -15.31 5.91 8.04
C LYS A 116 -15.70 7.21 7.33
N ARG A 117 -14.90 7.66 6.36
CA ARG A 117 -15.18 8.88 5.58
C ARG A 117 -16.43 8.76 4.73
N ALA A 118 -16.68 7.56 4.18
CA ALA A 118 -17.87 7.25 3.41
C ALA A 118 -19.11 6.93 4.27
N LYS A 119 -18.99 6.97 5.60
CA LYS A 119 -20.06 6.64 6.55
C LYS A 119 -20.62 5.22 6.38
N ARG A 120 -19.76 4.27 6.00
CA ARG A 120 -20.08 2.84 5.86
C ARG A 120 -19.64 2.04 7.08
N ALA A 121 -20.40 2.19 8.16
CA ALA A 121 -20.11 1.54 9.44
C ALA A 121 -20.14 0.01 9.36
N ASP A 122 -20.97 -0.54 8.47
CA ASP A 122 -21.06 -1.96 8.17
C ASP A 122 -19.74 -2.52 7.64
N LEU A 123 -19.16 -1.86 6.63
CA LEU A 123 -17.88 -2.27 6.04
C LEU A 123 -16.70 -1.95 6.97
N GLN A 124 -16.78 -0.82 7.69
CA GLN A 124 -15.75 -0.42 8.64
C GLN A 124 -15.52 -1.52 9.69
N ALA A 125 -16.60 -2.08 10.26
CA ALA A 125 -16.51 -3.12 11.28
C ALA A 125 -15.85 -4.42 10.77
N ASP A 126 -16.14 -4.85 9.54
CA ASP A 126 -15.48 -6.02 8.93
C ASP A 126 -13.97 -5.77 8.75
N TYR A 127 -13.59 -4.59 8.25
CA TYR A 127 -12.18 -4.23 8.11
C TYR A 127 -11.46 -4.10 9.46
N GLU A 128 -12.10 -3.57 10.50
CA GLU A 128 -11.56 -3.52 11.87
C GLU A 128 -11.30 -4.92 12.44
N ALA A 129 -12.25 -5.85 12.25
CA ALA A 129 -12.09 -7.24 12.70
C ALA A 129 -10.92 -7.94 11.99
N ARG A 130 -10.80 -7.76 10.67
CA ARG A 130 -9.69 -8.33 9.87
C ARG A 130 -8.34 -7.72 10.27
N ARG A 131 -8.28 -6.40 10.43
CA ARG A 131 -7.10 -5.69 10.91
C ARG A 131 -6.61 -6.26 12.24
N ALA A 132 -7.52 -6.40 13.21
CA ALA A 132 -7.20 -6.93 14.54
C ALA A 132 -6.69 -8.39 14.46
N ALA A 133 -7.28 -9.21 13.59
CA ALA A 133 -6.80 -10.58 13.36
C ALA A 133 -5.38 -10.60 12.79
N TYR A 134 -5.07 -9.78 11.78
CA TYR A 134 -3.73 -9.71 11.21
C TYR A 134 -2.69 -9.09 12.16
N GLU A 135 -3.08 -8.11 12.98
CA GLU A 135 -2.22 -7.56 14.02
C GLU A 135 -1.88 -8.61 15.08
N SER A 136 -2.86 -9.42 15.49
CA SER A 136 -2.62 -10.54 16.41
C SER A 136 -1.65 -11.58 15.83
N LEU A 137 -1.80 -11.91 14.54
CA LEU A 137 -0.87 -12.80 13.85
C LEU A 137 0.53 -12.18 13.75
N ARG A 138 0.62 -10.89 13.42
CA ARG A 138 1.89 -10.15 13.33
C ARG A 138 2.65 -10.20 14.65
N ALA A 139 1.96 -9.92 15.76
CA ALA A 139 2.53 -9.97 17.10
C ALA A 139 3.01 -11.38 17.47
N LYS A 140 2.24 -12.43 17.15
CA LYS A 140 2.64 -13.83 17.37
C LYS A 140 3.88 -14.20 16.56
N LEU A 141 3.96 -13.84 15.28
CA LEU A 141 5.14 -14.10 14.46
C LEU A 141 6.37 -13.34 14.96
N GLY A 142 6.22 -12.07 15.34
CA GLY A 142 7.32 -11.28 15.90
C GLY A 142 7.89 -11.90 17.18
N ALA A 143 7.02 -12.36 18.09
CA ALA A 143 7.45 -13.06 19.31
C ALA A 143 8.17 -14.39 19.02
N LEU A 144 7.77 -15.12 17.98
CA LEU A 144 8.40 -16.38 17.59
C LEU A 144 9.76 -16.19 16.92
N SER A 145 10.00 -15.07 16.25
CA SER A 145 11.27 -14.86 15.57
C SER A 145 12.45 -14.65 16.51
N GLY A 146 12.24 -14.32 17.80
CA GLY A 146 13.30 -14.14 18.79
C GLY A 146 14.29 -13.00 18.49
N GLU A 147 14.12 -12.32 17.36
CA GLU A 147 14.93 -11.21 16.88
C GLU A 147 14.19 -9.90 17.19
N ASP A 148 14.87 -8.99 17.88
CA ASP A 148 14.50 -7.59 17.93
C ASP A 148 14.71 -7.01 16.53
N TRP A 149 13.72 -7.19 15.65
CA TRP A 149 13.70 -6.58 14.32
C TRP A 149 13.53 -5.07 14.47
N VAL A 150 14.63 -4.37 14.78
CA VAL A 150 14.72 -2.92 14.75
C VAL A 150 14.74 -2.52 13.28
N TYR A 151 13.63 -1.97 12.80
CA TYR A 151 13.53 -1.26 11.52
C TYR A 151 13.61 0.25 11.75
#